data_AF-A0AA40ZUM6-F1
#
_entry.id   AF-A0AA40ZUM6-F1
#
_cell.length_a   1.000
_cell.length_b   1.000
_cell.length_c   1.000
_cell.angle_alpha   90.00
_cell.angle_beta   90.00
_cell.angle_gamma   90.00
#
_symmetry.space_group_name_H-M   'P 1'
#
loop_
_entity.id
_entity.type
_entity.pdbx_description
1 polymer ?
#
loop_
_entity_poly.entity_id
_entity_poly.type
_entity_poly.pdbx_seq_one_letter_code
_entity_poly.pdbx_strand_id
1 'polypeptide(L)'
;MKELRHHIRLLFCLCIGMVFSCTQIWGQDESNSFVDEMHLLEIESRMLSFYQELKDISARVGQYTSNEQLTEASQKVTTIDAKWNTYYQSRQIEIAEDDSLLQIVADYQLTKQNLLDSIAIQKHFFDAQKDFADAEVFFQAQDSAYAKLYKTAVEYSLIKALAAELEKVKGKEQLVFAEIQSHYDIAKSLSEEFKNLLPRFQPIEEKYIELKNISDKIQALEYKPWLQRIKDYLYSLAAVAMILLFLNMLQAKLKALKQARENAKKLREMMDKDNNDYPTI
;
A
#
# COMPACT_ATOMS: atom_id res chain seq x y z
N MET A 1 -10.32 -104.13 31.02
CA MET A 1 -10.94 -102.86 31.48
C MET A 1 -9.92 -101.76 31.79
N LYS A 2 -8.99 -101.45 30.86
CA LYS A 2 -8.08 -100.29 30.98
C LYS A 2 -8.02 -99.46 29.69
N GLU A 3 -8.35 -100.02 28.54
CA GLU A 3 -8.32 -99.28 27.26
C GLU A 3 -9.59 -98.46 26.97
N LEU A 4 -10.76 -98.87 27.49
CA LEU A 4 -12.01 -98.12 27.29
C LEU A 4 -12.04 -96.76 28.02
N ARG A 5 -11.18 -96.58 29.04
CA ARG A 5 -11.12 -95.35 29.87
C ARG A 5 -10.26 -94.25 29.22
N HIS A 6 -9.39 -94.59 28.27
CA HIS A 6 -8.57 -93.61 27.55
C HIS A 6 -9.31 -92.96 26.38
N HIS A 7 -10.15 -93.70 25.66
CA HIS A 7 -10.93 -93.15 24.54
C HIS A 7 -12.01 -92.15 24.99
N ILE A 8 -12.63 -92.36 26.15
CA ILE A 8 -13.64 -91.44 26.71
C ILE A 8 -12.99 -90.12 27.17
N ARG A 9 -11.77 -90.17 27.74
CA ARG A 9 -11.03 -88.96 28.13
C ARG A 9 -10.50 -88.16 26.93
N LEU A 10 -10.12 -88.85 25.84
CA LEU A 10 -9.62 -88.20 24.63
C LEU A 10 -10.74 -87.51 23.83
N LEU A 11 -11.94 -88.11 23.79
CA LEU A 11 -13.15 -87.48 23.22
C LEU A 11 -13.63 -86.28 24.05
N PHE A 12 -13.54 -86.34 25.39
CA PHE A 12 -13.92 -85.21 26.24
C PHE A 12 -12.97 -84.02 26.11
N CYS A 13 -11.66 -84.26 25.93
CA CYS A 13 -10.68 -83.19 25.70
C CYS A 13 -10.77 -82.58 24.28
N LEU A 14 -11.14 -83.37 23.25
CA LEU A 14 -11.35 -82.87 21.89
C LEU A 14 -12.61 -82.00 21.78
N CYS A 15 -13.69 -82.33 22.50
CA CYS A 15 -14.91 -81.50 22.51
C CYS A 15 -14.73 -80.21 23.31
N ILE A 16 -13.91 -80.19 24.38
CA ILE A 16 -13.60 -78.96 25.13
C ILE A 16 -12.63 -78.06 24.35
N GLY A 17 -11.72 -78.63 23.54
CA GLY A 17 -10.83 -77.87 22.65
C GLY A 17 -11.54 -77.20 21.46
N MET A 18 -12.60 -77.81 20.93
CA MET A 18 -13.42 -77.18 19.87
C MET A 18 -14.38 -76.12 20.41
N VAL A 19 -14.81 -76.21 21.67
CA VAL A 19 -15.61 -75.15 22.30
C VAL A 19 -14.76 -73.93 22.68
N PHE A 20 -13.46 -74.10 22.96
CA PHE A 20 -12.54 -72.99 23.26
C PHE A 20 -11.96 -72.29 22.02
N SER A 21 -12.12 -72.88 20.83
CA SER A 21 -11.60 -72.32 19.57
C SER A 21 -12.69 -71.76 18.65
N CYS A 22 -13.95 -71.70 19.11
CA CYS A 22 -15.10 -71.29 18.28
C CYS A 22 -15.99 -70.21 18.91
N THR A 23 -15.45 -69.42 19.85
CA THR A 23 -16.10 -68.18 20.33
C THR A 23 -15.12 -67.02 20.37
N GLN A 24 -14.45 -66.77 19.25
CA GLN A 24 -14.17 -65.41 18.81
C GLN A 24 -14.88 -65.23 17.47
N ILE A 25 -16.21 -65.28 17.52
CA ILE A 25 -17.01 -64.57 16.55
C ILE A 25 -16.64 -63.11 16.77
N TRP A 26 -15.99 -62.50 15.77
CA TRP A 26 -15.96 -61.07 15.57
C TRP A 26 -17.41 -60.56 15.66
N GLY A 27 -17.83 -60.17 16.86
CA GLY A 27 -18.69 -59.02 17.01
C GLY A 27 -17.80 -57.84 16.72
N GLN A 28 -17.77 -57.39 15.47
CA GLN A 28 -17.41 -56.01 15.21
C GLN A 28 -18.36 -55.19 16.07
N ASP A 29 -17.78 -54.46 17.00
CA ASP A 29 -18.50 -53.73 18.02
C ASP A 29 -19.09 -52.48 17.35
N GLU A 30 -20.13 -52.67 16.52
CA GLU A 30 -20.81 -51.60 15.76
C GLU A 30 -21.29 -50.47 16.68
N SER A 31 -21.52 -50.79 17.97
CA SER A 31 -21.86 -49.82 19.00
C SER A 31 -20.70 -48.87 19.33
N ASN A 32 -19.46 -49.38 19.37
CA ASN A 32 -18.27 -48.58 19.63
C ASN A 32 -17.85 -47.78 18.40
N SER A 33 -17.97 -48.32 17.19
CA SER A 33 -17.68 -47.56 15.97
C SER A 33 -18.64 -46.39 15.75
N PHE A 34 -19.92 -46.58 16.07
CA PHE A 34 -20.92 -45.51 15.97
C PHE A 34 -20.68 -44.38 16.98
N VAL A 35 -20.27 -44.71 18.21
CA VAL A 35 -19.95 -43.71 19.24
C VAL A 35 -18.68 -42.92 18.88
N ASP A 36 -17.69 -43.58 18.28
CA ASP A 36 -16.45 -42.94 17.79
C ASP A 36 -16.72 -41.99 16.61
N GLU A 37 -17.56 -42.41 15.66
CA GLU A 37 -17.96 -41.59 14.52
C GLU A 37 -18.79 -40.36 14.96
N MET A 38 -19.71 -40.53 15.91
CA MET A 38 -20.49 -39.42 16.46
C MET A 38 -19.61 -38.42 17.21
N HIS A 39 -18.57 -38.89 17.91
CA HIS A 39 -17.61 -38.03 18.61
C HIS A 39 -16.71 -37.25 17.65
N LEU A 40 -16.21 -37.91 16.58
CA LEU A 40 -15.45 -37.24 15.52
C LEU A 40 -16.28 -36.16 14.81
N LEU A 41 -17.56 -36.44 14.50
CA LEU A 41 -18.47 -35.46 13.92
C LEU A 41 -18.72 -34.25 14.84
N GLU A 42 -18.78 -34.45 16.16
CA GLU A 42 -18.88 -33.35 17.12
C GLU A 42 -17.62 -32.46 17.07
N ILE A 43 -16.44 -33.09 17.00
CA ILE A 43 -15.17 -32.38 16.90
C ILE A 43 -15.11 -31.57 15.60
N GLU A 44 -15.42 -32.21 14.47
CA GLU A 44 -15.45 -31.59 13.16
C GLU A 44 -16.41 -30.39 13.13
N SER A 45 -17.65 -30.59 13.59
CA SER A 45 -18.68 -29.54 13.63
C SER A 45 -18.21 -28.34 14.45
N ARG A 46 -17.58 -28.59 15.61
CA ARG A 46 -17.08 -27.52 16.46
C ARG A 46 -15.91 -26.78 15.81
N MET A 47 -14.99 -27.48 15.16
CA MET A 47 -13.87 -26.85 14.44
C MET A 47 -14.37 -26.02 13.25
N LEU A 48 -15.31 -26.55 12.47
CA LEU A 48 -15.95 -25.83 11.37
C LEU A 48 -16.67 -24.57 11.86
N SER A 49 -17.27 -24.59 13.06
CA SER A 49 -17.91 -23.39 13.63
C SER A 49 -16.92 -22.23 13.83
N PHE A 50 -15.73 -22.50 14.39
CA PHE A 50 -14.69 -21.48 14.56
C PHE A 50 -14.15 -20.98 13.21
N TYR A 51 -13.97 -21.91 12.27
CA TYR A 51 -13.54 -21.58 10.92
C TYR A 51 -14.55 -20.67 10.20
N GLN A 52 -15.85 -20.96 10.34
CA GLN A 52 -16.90 -20.13 9.75
C GLN A 52 -16.96 -18.74 10.39
N GLU A 53 -16.81 -18.64 11.72
CA GLU A 53 -16.73 -17.35 12.41
C GLU A 53 -15.57 -16.47 11.86
N LEU A 54 -14.40 -17.06 11.58
CA LEU A 54 -13.29 -16.34 10.94
C LEU A 54 -13.62 -15.92 9.51
N LYS A 55 -14.22 -16.81 8.72
CA LYS A 55 -14.64 -16.50 7.34
C LYS A 55 -15.64 -15.35 7.30
N ASP A 56 -16.59 -15.31 8.22
CA ASP A 56 -17.59 -14.24 8.30
C ASP A 56 -16.96 -12.89 8.64
N ILE A 57 -15.87 -12.87 9.43
CA ILE A 57 -15.09 -11.65 9.64
C ILE A 57 -14.35 -11.29 8.35
N SER A 58 -13.65 -12.25 7.74
CA SER A 58 -12.89 -12.05 6.50
C SER A 58 -13.71 -11.50 5.35
N ALA A 59 -14.96 -11.95 5.19
CA ALA A 59 -15.86 -11.46 4.16
C ALA A 59 -16.23 -9.97 4.35
N ARG A 60 -16.13 -9.45 5.57
CA ARG A 60 -16.50 -8.07 5.93
C ARG A 60 -15.32 -7.10 5.99
N VAL A 61 -14.08 -7.57 6.14
CA VAL A 61 -12.90 -6.70 6.30
C VAL A 61 -12.79 -5.68 5.16
N GLY A 62 -12.92 -6.12 3.91
CA GLY A 62 -12.86 -5.23 2.75
C GLY A 62 -13.97 -4.16 2.68
N GLN A 63 -15.00 -4.23 3.53
CA GLN A 63 -16.09 -3.27 3.60
C GLN A 63 -15.91 -2.25 4.73
N TYR A 64 -14.93 -2.44 5.62
CA TYR A 64 -14.68 -1.50 6.70
C TYR A 64 -14.14 -0.17 6.18
N THR A 65 -14.61 0.91 6.80
CA THR A 65 -14.32 2.29 6.40
C THR A 65 -13.53 3.05 7.47
N SER A 66 -13.20 2.40 8.59
CA SER A 66 -12.51 3.02 9.72
C SER A 66 -11.54 2.08 10.44
N ASN A 67 -10.52 2.67 11.07
CA ASN A 67 -9.56 1.97 11.94
C ASN A 67 -10.22 1.36 13.19
N GLU A 68 -11.32 1.94 13.69
CA GLU A 68 -12.08 1.42 14.82
C GLU A 68 -12.70 0.06 14.48
N GLN A 69 -13.38 -0.05 13.34
CA GLN A 69 -13.95 -1.31 12.85
C GLN A 69 -12.89 -2.40 12.65
N LEU A 70 -11.72 -2.04 12.11
CA LEU A 70 -10.60 -2.97 11.97
C LEU A 70 -10.03 -3.41 13.32
N THR A 71 -10.04 -2.54 14.32
CA THR A 71 -9.59 -2.86 15.68
C THR A 71 -10.56 -3.81 16.38
N GLU A 72 -11.86 -3.56 16.27
CA GLU A 72 -12.88 -4.49 16.76
C GLU A 72 -12.79 -5.87 16.07
N ALA A 73 -12.58 -5.90 14.75
CA ALA A 73 -12.40 -7.14 14.02
C ALA A 73 -11.17 -7.92 14.50
N SER A 74 -10.04 -7.24 14.69
CA SER A 74 -8.82 -7.85 15.25
C SER A 74 -9.03 -8.43 16.65
N GLN A 75 -9.78 -7.74 17.51
CA GLN A 75 -10.15 -8.24 18.84
C GLN A 75 -11.05 -9.49 18.76
N LYS A 76 -12.01 -9.51 17.82
CA LYS A 76 -12.86 -10.69 17.58
C LYS A 76 -12.04 -11.88 17.10
N VAL A 77 -11.13 -11.68 16.15
CA VAL A 77 -10.20 -12.73 15.67
C VAL A 77 -9.38 -13.28 16.83
N THR A 78 -8.81 -12.41 17.68
CA THR A 78 -8.02 -12.83 18.85
C THR A 78 -8.85 -13.65 19.84
N THR A 79 -10.11 -13.27 20.04
CA THR A 79 -11.03 -13.98 20.94
C THR A 79 -11.41 -15.36 20.39
N ILE A 80 -11.67 -15.46 19.09
CA ILE A 80 -11.94 -16.73 18.41
C ILE A 80 -10.69 -17.62 18.49
N ASP A 81 -9.51 -17.08 18.23
CA ASP A 81 -8.25 -17.84 18.24
C ASP A 81 -7.92 -18.37 19.63
N ALA A 82 -8.17 -17.62 20.69
CA ALA A 82 -8.01 -18.11 22.06
C ALA A 82 -8.92 -19.31 22.36
N LYS A 83 -10.19 -19.25 21.93
CA LYS A 83 -11.16 -20.35 22.09
C LYS A 83 -10.77 -21.57 21.24
N TRP A 84 -10.38 -21.34 19.99
CA TRP A 84 -9.87 -22.37 19.08
C TRP A 84 -8.67 -23.08 19.69
N ASN A 85 -7.64 -22.35 20.14
CA ASN A 85 -6.41 -22.93 20.68
C ASN A 85 -6.69 -23.79 21.92
N THR A 86 -7.59 -23.33 22.81
CA THR A 86 -8.02 -24.10 23.98
C THR A 86 -8.71 -25.40 23.56
N TYR A 87 -9.62 -25.32 22.58
CA TYR A 87 -10.35 -26.48 22.07
C TYR A 87 -9.43 -27.49 21.36
N TYR A 88 -8.57 -27.01 20.46
CA TYR A 88 -7.57 -27.80 19.75
C TYR A 88 -6.66 -28.55 20.71
N GLN A 89 -6.15 -27.89 21.75
CA GLN A 89 -5.30 -28.55 22.77
C GLN A 89 -6.05 -29.65 23.52
N SER A 90 -7.33 -29.46 23.82
CA SER A 90 -8.14 -30.47 24.52
C SER A 90 -8.46 -31.71 23.69
N ARG A 91 -8.33 -31.62 22.35
CA ARG A 91 -8.68 -32.67 21.38
C ARG A 91 -7.49 -33.04 20.47
N GLN A 92 -6.27 -32.75 20.90
CA GLN A 92 -5.09 -32.81 20.04
C GLN A 92 -4.82 -34.23 19.51
N ILE A 93 -5.11 -35.26 20.31
CA ILE A 93 -4.88 -36.65 19.93
C ILE A 93 -5.88 -37.04 18.85
N GLU A 94 -7.17 -36.82 19.09
CA GLU A 94 -8.24 -37.14 18.14
C GLU A 94 -8.06 -36.38 16.81
N ILE A 95 -7.65 -35.11 16.88
CA ILE A 95 -7.38 -34.29 15.68
C ILE A 95 -6.13 -34.78 14.93
N ALA A 96 -5.08 -35.23 15.62
CA ALA A 96 -3.85 -35.68 14.97
C ALA A 96 -3.98 -37.03 14.27
N GLU A 97 -4.98 -37.83 14.64
CA GLU A 97 -5.23 -39.16 14.08
C GLU A 97 -6.19 -39.13 12.88
N ASP A 98 -6.85 -38.00 12.61
CA ASP A 98 -7.82 -37.83 11.52
C ASP A 98 -7.36 -36.76 10.50
N ASP A 99 -7.16 -37.18 9.24
CA ASP A 99 -6.70 -36.30 8.16
C ASP A 99 -7.70 -35.17 7.82
N SER A 100 -9.00 -35.40 8.00
CA SER A 100 -10.03 -34.41 7.70
C SER A 100 -10.03 -33.29 8.75
N LEU A 101 -9.85 -33.64 10.03
CA LEU A 101 -9.68 -32.67 11.11
C LEU A 101 -8.38 -31.89 10.95
N LEU A 102 -7.27 -32.53 10.56
CA LEU A 102 -6.02 -31.85 10.23
C LEU A 102 -6.18 -30.83 9.08
N GLN A 103 -6.97 -31.17 8.05
CA GLN A 103 -7.26 -30.24 6.97
C GLN A 103 -8.00 -29.00 7.47
N ILE A 104 -8.97 -29.14 8.38
CA ILE A 104 -9.67 -28.00 8.99
C ILE A 104 -8.69 -27.14 9.80
N VAL A 105 -7.73 -27.74 10.51
CA VAL A 105 -6.67 -26.99 11.21
C VAL A 105 -5.86 -26.16 10.20
N ALA A 106 -5.44 -26.77 9.09
CA ALA A 106 -4.66 -26.08 8.06
C ALA A 106 -5.45 -24.90 7.45
N ASP A 107 -6.70 -25.13 7.07
CA ASP A 107 -7.58 -24.12 6.50
C ASP A 107 -7.86 -22.98 7.47
N TYR A 108 -8.05 -23.29 8.76
CA TYR A 108 -8.20 -22.31 9.83
C TYR A 108 -6.96 -21.42 9.96
N GLN A 109 -5.76 -22.00 10.03
CA GLN A 109 -4.52 -21.21 10.16
C GLN A 109 -4.28 -20.32 8.93
N LEU A 110 -4.50 -20.86 7.72
CA LEU A 110 -4.36 -20.10 6.48
C LEU A 110 -5.34 -18.93 6.43
N THR A 111 -6.61 -19.19 6.77
CA THR A 111 -7.66 -18.16 6.77
C THR A 111 -7.38 -17.08 7.81
N LYS A 112 -6.93 -17.48 9.01
CA LYS A 112 -6.53 -16.54 10.07
C LYS A 112 -5.39 -15.64 9.59
N GLN A 113 -4.34 -16.22 9.00
CA GLN A 113 -3.19 -15.46 8.53
C GLN A 113 -3.59 -14.44 7.45
N ASN A 114 -4.31 -14.90 6.43
CA ASN A 114 -4.81 -14.03 5.36
C ASN A 114 -5.71 -12.89 5.90
N LEU A 115 -6.53 -13.19 6.90
CA LEU A 115 -7.39 -12.21 7.56
C LEU A 115 -6.56 -11.16 8.32
N LEU A 116 -5.58 -11.59 9.11
CA LEU A 116 -4.70 -10.68 9.84
C LEU A 116 -3.89 -9.79 8.90
N ASP A 117 -3.37 -10.36 7.80
CA ASP A 117 -2.65 -9.62 6.78
C ASP A 117 -3.56 -8.61 6.08
N SER A 118 -4.79 -9.00 5.74
CA SER A 118 -5.78 -8.08 5.16
C SER A 118 -6.12 -6.93 6.11
N ILE A 119 -6.30 -7.20 7.41
CA ILE A 119 -6.53 -6.16 8.42
C ILE A 119 -5.31 -5.22 8.50
N ALA A 120 -4.10 -5.77 8.53
CA ALA A 120 -2.87 -4.99 8.63
C ALA A 120 -2.69 -4.05 7.43
N ILE A 121 -2.89 -4.55 6.21
CA ILE A 121 -2.82 -3.76 4.97
C ILE A 121 -3.84 -2.61 5.01
N GLN A 122 -5.07 -2.89 5.44
CA GLN A 122 -6.12 -1.87 5.46
C GLN A 122 -5.90 -0.82 6.55
N LYS A 123 -5.38 -1.22 7.72
CA LYS A 123 -4.93 -0.28 8.76
C LYS A 123 -3.83 0.63 8.24
N HIS A 124 -2.81 0.04 7.62
CA HIS A 124 -1.71 0.79 7.04
C HIS A 124 -2.21 1.82 6.02
N PHE A 125 -3.17 1.43 5.18
CA PHE A 125 -3.80 2.35 4.23
C PHE A 125 -4.56 3.51 4.90
N PHE A 126 -5.28 3.26 6.00
CA PHE A 126 -5.96 4.35 6.73
C PHE A 126 -4.98 5.28 7.43
N ASP A 127 -3.90 4.74 8.00
CA ASP A 127 -2.84 5.55 8.61
C ASP A 127 -2.15 6.42 7.53
N ALA A 128 -1.83 5.83 6.37
CA ALA A 128 -1.31 6.55 5.21
C ALA A 128 -2.25 7.68 4.75
N GLN A 129 -3.57 7.44 4.69
CA GLN A 129 -4.52 8.49 4.33
C GLN A 129 -4.53 9.65 5.33
N LYS A 130 -4.41 9.34 6.62
CA LYS A 130 -4.36 10.33 7.68
C LYS A 130 -3.09 11.17 7.58
N ASP A 131 -1.93 10.51 7.51
CA ASP A 131 -0.63 11.20 7.40
C ASP A 131 -0.55 12.06 6.13
N PHE A 132 -1.14 11.59 5.03
CA PHE A 132 -1.25 12.35 3.80
C PHE A 132 -2.16 13.58 3.95
N ALA A 133 -3.32 13.43 4.60
CA ALA A 133 -4.23 14.55 4.86
C ALA A 133 -3.59 15.59 5.80
N ASP A 134 -2.84 15.15 6.81
CA ASP A 134 -2.09 16.04 7.69
C ASP A 134 -1.03 16.83 6.91
N ALA A 135 -0.35 16.19 5.94
CA ALA A 135 0.57 16.88 5.04
C ALA A 135 -0.15 17.92 4.14
N GLU A 136 -1.32 17.60 3.58
CA GLU A 136 -2.11 18.57 2.79
C GLU A 136 -2.45 19.83 3.61
N VAL A 137 -2.97 19.64 4.82
CA VAL A 137 -3.31 20.75 5.72
C VAL A 137 -2.07 21.55 6.10
N PHE A 138 -0.95 20.87 6.37
CA PHE A 138 0.32 21.52 6.66
C PHE A 138 0.76 22.43 5.52
N PHE A 139 0.76 21.95 4.27
CA PHE A 139 1.17 22.74 3.10
C PHE A 139 0.24 23.94 2.85
N GLN A 140 -1.07 23.78 3.05
CA GLN A 140 -2.02 24.90 2.95
C GLN A 140 -1.77 26.00 3.98
N ALA A 141 -1.27 25.65 5.17
CA ALA A 141 -0.97 26.61 6.22
C ALA A 141 0.32 27.43 5.97
N GLN A 142 1.24 26.95 5.11
CA GLN A 142 2.56 27.56 4.96
C GLN A 142 2.57 28.92 4.24
N ASP A 143 1.53 29.26 3.48
CA ASP A 143 1.50 30.49 2.67
C ASP A 143 1.73 31.75 3.52
N SER A 144 1.03 31.85 4.64
CA SER A 144 1.13 33.00 5.53
C SER A 144 2.48 33.05 6.26
N ALA A 145 3.03 31.89 6.62
CA ALA A 145 4.30 31.77 7.33
C ALA A 145 5.47 32.18 6.45
N TYR A 146 5.54 31.64 5.23
CA TYR A 146 6.60 31.94 4.28
C TYR A 146 6.54 33.36 3.75
N ALA A 147 5.35 33.90 3.50
CA ALA A 147 5.20 35.32 3.12
C ALA A 147 5.78 36.26 4.18
N LYS A 148 5.56 35.96 5.47
CA LYS A 148 6.10 36.75 6.58
C LYS A 148 7.62 36.62 6.68
N LEU A 149 8.16 35.40 6.61
CA LEU A 149 9.61 35.15 6.62
C LEU A 149 10.31 35.89 5.48
N TYR A 150 9.78 35.78 4.26
CA TYR A 150 10.32 36.47 3.10
C TYR A 150 10.32 37.99 3.27
N LYS A 151 9.20 38.56 3.71
CA LYS A 151 9.09 40.01 3.95
C LYS A 151 10.12 40.49 4.97
N THR A 152 10.23 39.82 6.12
CA THR A 152 11.20 40.20 7.16
C THR A 152 12.65 40.05 6.68
N ALA A 153 12.96 38.99 5.94
CA ALA A 153 14.30 38.81 5.36
C ALA A 153 14.64 39.94 4.35
N VAL A 154 13.69 40.34 3.52
CA VAL A 154 13.88 41.48 2.60
C VAL A 154 14.12 42.78 3.38
N GLU A 155 13.34 43.06 4.42
CA GLU A 155 13.49 44.27 5.24
C GLU A 155 14.88 44.35 5.90
N TYR A 156 15.32 43.26 6.53
CA TYR A 156 16.62 43.23 7.22
C TYR A 156 17.81 43.33 6.27
N SER A 157 17.67 42.76 5.08
CA SER A 157 18.73 42.77 4.08
C SER A 157 18.92 44.13 3.38
N LEU A 158 18.05 45.12 3.63
CA LEU A 158 18.22 46.51 3.17
C LEU A 158 19.11 47.35 4.10
N ILE A 159 19.32 46.92 5.36
CA ILE A 159 20.00 47.70 6.40
C ILE A 159 21.22 46.96 6.90
N LYS A 160 22.43 47.54 6.75
CA LYS A 160 23.69 46.87 7.11
C LYS A 160 23.75 46.43 8.57
N ALA A 161 23.21 47.25 9.47
CA ALA A 161 23.19 46.99 10.91
C ALA A 161 22.31 45.77 11.29
N LEU A 162 21.38 45.35 10.42
CA LEU A 162 20.48 44.23 10.66
C LEU A 162 20.97 42.92 10.03
N ALA A 163 22.19 42.87 9.50
CA ALA A 163 22.75 41.66 8.88
C ALA A 163 22.77 40.45 9.83
N ALA A 164 23.05 40.66 11.13
CA ALA A 164 23.00 39.58 12.12
C ALA A 164 21.56 39.06 12.36
N GLU A 165 20.55 39.94 12.33
CA GLU A 165 19.14 39.52 12.45
C GLU A 165 18.65 38.81 11.17
N LEU A 166 19.17 39.19 10.00
CA LEU A 166 18.91 38.47 8.75
C LEU A 166 19.38 37.01 8.82
N GLU A 167 20.59 36.76 9.32
CA GLU A 167 21.10 35.39 9.48
C GLU A 167 20.28 34.57 10.48
N LYS A 168 19.74 35.19 11.54
CA LYS A 168 18.78 34.51 12.43
C LYS A 168 17.48 34.15 11.72
N VAL A 169 16.96 35.03 10.85
CA VAL A 169 15.77 34.74 10.05
C VAL A 169 16.03 33.59 9.07
N LYS A 170 17.18 33.57 8.41
CA LYS A 170 17.60 32.46 7.55
C LYS A 170 17.71 31.14 8.31
N GLY A 171 18.29 31.15 9.51
CA GLY A 171 18.37 29.95 10.34
C GLY A 171 17.00 29.42 10.77
N LYS A 172 16.07 30.32 11.13
CA LYS A 172 14.67 29.94 11.40
C LYS A 172 13.98 29.37 10.17
N GLU A 173 14.18 30.00 9.02
CA GLU A 173 13.61 29.53 7.76
C GLU A 173 14.12 28.15 7.37
N GLN A 174 15.42 27.85 7.57
CA GLN A 174 15.98 26.52 7.33
C GLN A 174 15.29 25.42 8.17
N LEU A 175 14.95 25.72 9.43
CA LEU A 175 14.23 24.77 10.29
C LEU A 175 12.81 24.51 9.75
N VAL A 176 12.09 25.56 9.38
CA VAL A 176 10.75 25.42 8.78
C VAL A 176 10.82 24.68 7.44
N PHE A 177 11.84 24.96 6.62
CA PHE A 177 12.01 24.27 5.35
C PHE A 177 12.34 22.78 5.54
N ALA A 178 13.10 22.43 6.58
CA ALA A 178 13.35 21.03 6.92
C ALA A 178 12.06 20.28 7.29
N GLU A 179 11.14 20.94 8.01
CA GLU A 179 9.80 20.39 8.28
C GLU A 179 8.98 20.22 6.99
N ILE A 180 8.99 21.22 6.10
CA ILE A 180 8.37 21.15 4.77
C ILE A 180 8.92 19.97 3.96
N GLN A 181 10.23 19.79 3.96
CA GLN A 181 10.89 18.68 3.28
C GLN A 181 10.41 17.34 3.84
N SER A 182 10.37 17.21 5.17
CA SER A 182 9.91 15.98 5.82
C SER A 182 8.47 15.63 5.44
N HIS A 183 7.56 16.61 5.46
CA HIS A 183 6.17 16.40 5.06
C HIS A 183 6.02 16.08 3.57
N TYR A 184 6.83 16.71 2.71
CA TYR A 184 6.87 16.40 1.28
C TYR A 184 7.32 14.96 1.04
N ASP A 185 8.40 14.53 1.69
CA ASP A 185 8.96 13.20 1.49
C ASP A 185 7.99 12.10 1.95
N ILE A 186 7.28 12.32 3.06
CA ILE A 186 6.19 11.45 3.53
C ILE A 186 5.05 11.40 2.51
N ALA A 187 4.54 12.55 2.07
CA ALA A 187 3.43 12.60 1.12
C ALA A 187 3.81 11.94 -0.22
N LYS A 188 5.06 12.13 -0.66
CA LYS A 188 5.60 11.53 -1.87
C LYS A 188 5.67 10.01 -1.75
N SER A 189 6.30 9.49 -0.69
CA SER A 189 6.41 8.03 -0.50
C SER A 189 5.04 7.36 -0.42
N LEU A 190 4.09 7.97 0.30
CA LEU A 190 2.72 7.48 0.40
C LEU A 190 1.99 7.51 -0.95
N SER A 191 2.25 8.51 -1.80
CA SER A 191 1.66 8.59 -3.15
C SER A 191 2.24 7.58 -4.13
N GLU A 192 3.50 7.20 -3.96
CA GLU A 192 4.17 6.16 -4.75
C GLU A 192 3.68 4.77 -4.36
N GLU A 193 3.45 4.54 -3.06
CA GLU A 193 2.86 3.30 -2.54
C GLU A 193 1.38 3.17 -2.90
N PHE A 194 0.58 4.21 -2.62
CA PHE A 194 -0.86 4.24 -2.82
C PHE A 194 -1.22 5.16 -3.99
N LYS A 195 -1.27 4.58 -5.20
CA LYS A 195 -1.50 5.31 -6.46
C LYS A 195 -2.77 6.15 -6.50
N ASN A 196 -3.77 5.84 -5.67
CA ASN A 196 -4.99 6.65 -5.53
C ASN A 196 -4.74 8.03 -4.87
N LEU A 197 -3.61 8.21 -4.18
CA LEU A 197 -3.20 9.49 -3.60
C LEU A 197 -2.46 10.38 -4.62
N LEU A 198 -1.96 9.82 -5.73
CA LEU A 198 -1.17 10.56 -6.72
C LEU A 198 -1.86 11.84 -7.25
N PRO A 199 -3.17 11.86 -7.57
CA PRO A 199 -3.83 13.09 -8.01
C PRO A 199 -3.87 14.17 -6.91
N ARG A 200 -3.96 13.77 -5.64
CA ARG A 200 -3.92 14.69 -4.49
C ARG A 200 -2.50 15.16 -4.16
N PHE A 201 -1.48 14.41 -4.58
CA PHE A 201 -0.08 14.78 -4.38
C PHE A 201 0.37 15.90 -5.31
N GLN A 202 -0.18 15.99 -6.53
CA GLN A 202 0.23 17.03 -7.50
C GLN A 202 0.17 18.47 -6.95
N PRO A 203 -0.92 18.91 -6.29
CA PRO A 203 -0.95 20.23 -5.64
C PRO A 203 0.11 20.41 -4.54
N ILE A 204 0.43 19.36 -3.78
CA ILE A 204 1.48 19.39 -2.75
C ILE A 204 2.83 19.60 -3.41
N GLU A 205 3.11 18.89 -4.51
CA GLU A 205 4.36 19.00 -5.25
C GLU A 205 4.55 20.40 -5.84
N GLU A 206 3.53 20.95 -6.48
CA GLU A 206 3.54 22.33 -6.97
C GLU A 206 3.84 23.31 -5.83
N LYS A 207 3.17 23.15 -4.68
CA LYS A 207 3.35 23.99 -3.51
C LYS A 207 4.76 23.88 -2.93
N TYR A 208 5.30 22.68 -2.85
CA TYR A 208 6.67 22.44 -2.39
C TYR A 208 7.68 23.16 -3.29
N ILE A 209 7.51 23.10 -4.62
CA ILE A 209 8.39 23.80 -5.57
C ILE A 209 8.30 25.31 -5.37
N GLU A 210 7.10 25.87 -5.18
CA GLU A 210 6.93 27.29 -4.86
C GLU A 210 7.67 27.70 -3.59
N LEU A 211 7.47 26.95 -2.50
CA LEU A 211 8.09 27.23 -1.20
C LEU A 211 9.61 27.09 -1.27
N LYS A 212 10.13 26.10 -1.99
CA LYS A 212 11.57 25.93 -2.25
C LYS A 212 12.15 27.13 -2.99
N ASN A 213 11.47 27.60 -4.05
CA ASN A 213 11.91 28.79 -4.76
C ASN A 213 11.93 30.05 -3.88
N ILE A 214 11.00 30.16 -2.91
CA ILE A 214 11.01 31.26 -1.94
C ILE A 214 12.14 31.06 -0.91
N SER A 215 12.37 29.83 -0.44
CA SER A 215 13.47 29.46 0.44
C SER A 215 14.81 29.87 -0.15
N ASP A 216 15.08 29.47 -1.39
CA ASP A 216 16.32 29.81 -2.11
C ASP A 216 16.51 31.33 -2.22
N LYS A 217 15.43 32.08 -2.46
CA LYS A 217 15.48 33.56 -2.45
C LYS A 217 15.84 34.09 -1.07
N ILE A 218 15.23 33.59 0.02
CA ILE A 218 15.53 34.02 1.39
C ILE A 218 16.99 33.74 1.74
N GLN A 219 17.47 32.53 1.44
CA GLN A 219 18.84 32.11 1.73
C GLN A 219 19.88 32.92 0.94
N ALA A 220 19.57 33.25 -0.32
CA ALA A 220 20.41 34.09 -1.16
C ALA A 220 20.38 35.59 -0.82
N LEU A 221 19.51 36.05 0.11
CA LEU A 221 19.49 37.45 0.51
C LEU A 221 20.76 37.80 1.28
N GLU A 222 21.56 38.68 0.68
CA GLU A 222 22.65 39.35 1.36
C GLU A 222 22.32 40.83 1.55
N TYR A 223 23.06 41.49 2.43
CA TYR A 223 22.99 42.93 2.56
C TYR A 223 23.30 43.60 1.21
N LYS A 224 22.32 44.28 0.65
CA LYS A 224 22.47 45.12 -0.55
C LYS A 224 21.65 46.39 -0.39
N PRO A 225 22.22 47.58 -0.63
CA PRO A 225 21.45 48.82 -0.66
C PRO A 225 20.30 48.74 -1.67
N TRP A 226 19.15 49.32 -1.32
CA TRP A 226 17.93 49.35 -2.15
C TRP A 226 18.17 49.74 -3.62
N LEU A 227 18.97 50.79 -3.87
CA LEU A 227 19.26 51.27 -5.23
C LEU A 227 19.98 50.22 -6.08
N GLN A 228 20.85 49.41 -5.47
CA GLN A 228 21.58 48.36 -6.15
C GLN A 228 20.66 47.16 -6.47
N ARG A 229 19.68 46.89 -5.60
CA ARG A 229 18.61 45.91 -5.89
C ARG A 229 17.70 46.33 -7.03
N ILE A 230 17.31 47.61 -7.11
CA ILE A 230 16.53 48.10 -8.26
C ILE A 230 17.32 47.91 -9.55
N LYS A 231 18.61 48.23 -9.53
CA LYS A 231 19.48 48.05 -10.69
C LYS A 231 19.57 46.58 -11.11
N ASP A 232 19.79 45.66 -10.17
CA ASP A 232 19.83 44.21 -10.43
C ASP A 232 18.47 43.70 -10.95
N TYR A 233 17.34 44.17 -10.38
CA TYR A 233 15.99 43.82 -10.84
C TYR A 233 15.74 44.29 -12.28
N LEU A 234 16.09 45.54 -12.60
CA LEU A 234 15.96 46.09 -13.95
C LEU A 234 16.83 45.33 -14.97
N TYR A 235 18.05 44.92 -14.58
CA TYR A 235 18.88 44.08 -15.45
C TYR A 235 18.31 42.68 -15.65
N SER A 236 17.73 42.07 -14.61
CA SER A 236 17.06 40.78 -14.74
C SER A 236 15.83 40.86 -15.66
N LEU A 237 15.03 41.92 -15.54
CA LEU A 237 13.90 42.19 -16.43
C LEU A 237 14.36 42.39 -17.89
N ALA A 238 15.43 43.16 -18.10
CA ALA A 238 16.02 43.36 -19.42
C ALA A 238 16.55 42.05 -20.03
N ALA A 239 17.15 41.18 -19.20
CA ALA A 239 17.63 39.86 -19.64
C ALA A 239 16.47 38.97 -20.09
N VAL A 240 15.37 38.91 -19.34
CA VAL A 240 14.16 38.16 -19.72
C VAL A 240 13.56 38.69 -21.04
N ALA A 241 13.50 40.02 -21.19
CA ALA A 241 13.02 40.64 -22.43
C ALA A 241 13.90 40.26 -23.65
N MET A 242 15.23 40.20 -23.48
CA MET A 242 16.13 39.77 -24.56
C MET A 242 15.94 38.30 -24.94
N ILE A 243 15.71 37.41 -23.97
CA ILE A 243 15.43 35.99 -24.24
C ILE A 243 14.12 35.84 -25.02
N LEU A 244 13.06 36.56 -24.63
CA LEU A 244 11.77 36.55 -25.34
C LEU A 244 11.89 37.10 -26.77
N LEU A 245 12.65 38.18 -26.97
CA LEU A 245 12.95 38.70 -28.31
C LEU A 245 13.69 37.68 -29.17
N PHE A 246 14.64 36.95 -28.60
CA PHE A 246 15.37 35.89 -29.29
C PHE A 246 14.46 34.71 -29.67
N LEU A 247 13.59 34.26 -28.77
CA LEU A 247 12.61 33.20 -29.04
C LEU A 247 11.61 33.61 -30.13
N ASN A 248 11.11 34.84 -30.10
CA ASN A 248 10.23 35.37 -31.15
C ASN A 248 10.95 35.45 -32.50
N MET A 249 12.23 35.85 -32.51
CA MET A 249 13.04 35.87 -33.73
C MET A 249 13.23 34.46 -34.31
N LEU A 250 13.48 33.45 -33.46
CA LEU A 250 13.59 32.05 -33.90
C LEU A 250 12.28 31.51 -34.46
N GLN A 251 11.15 31.79 -33.80
CA GLN A 251 9.82 31.41 -34.30
C GLN A 251 9.52 32.07 -35.66
N ALA A 252 9.85 33.36 -35.81
CA ALA A 252 9.68 34.07 -37.07
C ALA A 252 10.53 33.46 -38.20
N LYS A 253 11.80 33.11 -37.93
CA LYS A 253 12.66 32.43 -38.90
C LYS A 253 12.16 31.03 -39.26
N LEU A 254 11.66 30.26 -38.30
CA LEU A 254 11.07 28.94 -38.55
C LEU A 254 9.80 29.04 -39.40
N LYS A 255 8.96 30.05 -39.16
CA LYS A 255 7.75 30.30 -39.96
C LYS A 255 8.10 30.72 -41.40
N ALA A 256 9.09 31.58 -41.56
CA ALA A 256 9.60 31.98 -42.88
C ALA A 256 10.20 30.77 -43.64
N LEU A 257 10.96 29.90 -42.96
CA LEU A 257 11.49 28.68 -43.57
C LEU A 257 10.39 27.68 -43.96
N LYS A 258 9.35 27.52 -43.13
CA LYS A 258 8.18 26.70 -43.48
C LYS A 258 7.45 27.26 -44.70
N GLN A 259 7.20 28.57 -44.75
CA GLN A 259 6.59 29.22 -45.92
C GLN A 259 7.46 29.12 -47.17
N ALA A 260 8.77 29.31 -47.05
CA ALA A 260 9.69 29.13 -48.17
C ALA A 260 9.69 27.69 -48.69
N ARG A 261 9.61 26.69 -47.80
CA ARG A 261 9.49 25.27 -48.16
C ARG A 261 8.16 24.95 -48.84
N GLU A 262 7.05 25.49 -48.35
CA GLU A 262 5.73 25.32 -48.97
C GLU A 262 5.66 26.00 -50.34
N ASN A 263 6.22 27.19 -50.48
CA ASN A 263 6.31 27.88 -51.77
C ASN A 263 7.20 27.12 -52.74
N ALA A 264 8.36 26.61 -52.32
CA ALA A 264 9.21 25.77 -53.15
C ALA A 264 8.51 24.47 -53.59
N LYS A 265 7.69 23.86 -52.71
CA LYS A 265 6.89 22.69 -53.04
C LYS A 265 5.81 23.02 -54.08
N LYS A 266 5.09 24.14 -53.91
CA LYS A 266 4.10 24.62 -54.91
C LYS A 266 4.75 24.94 -56.25
N LEU A 267 5.93 25.55 -56.25
CA LEU A 267 6.67 25.88 -57.47
C LEU A 267 7.12 24.61 -58.19
N ARG A 268 7.53 23.58 -57.45
CA ARG A 268 7.86 22.25 -58.00
C ARG A 268 6.62 21.54 -58.55
N GLU A 269 5.49 21.60 -57.86
CA GLU A 269 4.21 21.06 -58.35
C GLU A 269 3.68 21.79 -59.59
N MET A 270 3.97 23.08 -59.76
CA MET A 270 3.66 23.84 -60.97
C MET A 270 4.58 23.44 -62.14
N MET A 271 5.88 23.26 -61.88
CA MET A 271 6.84 22.78 -62.89
C MET A 271 6.56 21.35 -63.35
N ASP A 272 6.11 20.47 -62.45
CA ASP A 272 5.74 19.09 -62.79
C ASP A 272 4.40 19.02 -63.55
N LYS A 273 3.52 20.03 -63.42
CA LYS A 273 2.26 20.13 -64.18
C LYS A 273 2.44 20.66 -65.60
N ASP A 274 3.42 21.52 -65.86
CA ASP A 274 3.72 22.01 -67.22
C ASP A 274 4.37 20.94 -68.11
N ASN A 275 4.87 19.84 -67.53
CA ASN A 275 5.54 18.75 -68.28
C ASN A 275 4.59 17.65 -68.79
N ASN A 276 3.27 17.75 -68.54
CA ASN A 276 2.31 16.70 -68.88
C ASN A 276 1.26 17.09 -69.92
N ASP A 277 1.48 18.18 -70.67
CA ASP A 277 0.57 18.63 -71.74
C ASP A 277 1.26 18.62 -73.13
N TYR A 278 1.94 17.51 -73.45
CA TYR A 278 2.29 17.20 -74.83
C TYR A 278 1.21 16.28 -75.42
N PRO A 279 0.55 16.66 -76.54
CA PRO A 279 -0.41 15.77 -77.18
C PRO A 279 0.36 14.63 -77.84
N THR A 280 0.11 13.40 -77.39
CA THR A 280 0.55 12.18 -78.08
C THR A 280 -0.21 12.02 -79.41
N ILE A 281 0.54 11.83 -80.50
CA ILE A 281 0.04 11.49 -81.85
C ILE A 281 -0.40 10.03 -81.88
#